data_AF-A0A564YRC0-F1
#
_entry.id   AF-A0A564YRC0-F1
#
_cell.length_a   1.000
_cell.length_b   1.000
_cell.length_c   1.000
_cell.angle_alpha   90.00
_cell.angle_beta   90.00
_cell.angle_gamma   90.00
#
_symmetry.space_group_name_H-M   'P 1'
#
loop_
_entity.id
_entity.type
_entity.pdbx_description
1 polymer ?
#
loop_
_entity_poly.entity_id
_entity_poly.type
_entity_poly.pdbx_seq_one_letter_code
_entity_poly.pdbx_strand_id
1 'polypeptide(L)'
;MGVHSMFSNFFIRNVKDDIIQGKEELEKANIGKIYKESLKVDSVPPVQSLTQLGKKVKYRLVRCILCYTGQLSCYNSLWSCAFEPDINDPKKTTYISAVCGGESVYLINCLNGMILKLKYYRAEDFRAVAWTTVKLASGQMLNLLAVAGKLKRIRLFHSHYLINYTVLNGHENEISCLTFHPSRPTVLFSGDRQANIYVWDINVPTRSKYCHYLLMRLTCPRPSFYPVLGLVVMPNYDTLLASCGDGIFAWTIKDFRRLLEGDKRPPTMMEIKIPTNHGPWFDGLARLSENLVVVNSVEEGEIYVFDLGQNFSAFSFN
;
A
#
# COMPACT_ATOMS: atom_id res chain seq x y z
N MET A 1 -7.24 26.34 13.69
CA MET A 1 -8.66 26.10 13.37
C MET A 1 -8.70 25.00 12.33
N GLY A 2 -9.30 23.83 12.47
CA GLY A 2 -9.78 23.06 13.61
C GLY A 2 -9.69 21.60 13.14
N VAL A 3 -9.28 20.68 14.01
CA VAL A 3 -9.30 19.25 13.70
C VAL A 3 -10.77 18.83 13.71
N HIS A 4 -11.40 18.76 12.55
CA HIS A 4 -12.71 18.12 12.44
C HIS A 4 -12.49 16.61 12.49
N SER A 5 -12.99 16.00 13.56
CA SER A 5 -13.21 14.56 13.61
C SER A 5 -14.12 14.16 12.44
N MET A 6 -13.58 13.49 11.43
CA MET A 6 -14.41 12.69 10.53
C MET A 6 -14.62 11.33 11.20
N PHE A 7 -15.71 11.21 11.95
CA PHE A 7 -16.45 9.95 11.91
C PHE A 7 -17.13 9.93 10.54
N SER A 8 -16.45 9.43 9.51
CA SER A 8 -17.10 9.17 8.24
C SER A 8 -18.05 7.98 8.43
N ASN A 9 -19.33 8.19 8.12
CA ASN A 9 -20.27 7.10 7.96
C ASN A 9 -19.75 6.23 6.79
N PHE A 10 -19.40 4.98 7.06
CA PHE A 10 -18.96 4.04 6.03
C PHE A 10 -20.14 3.64 5.15
N PHE A 11 -20.22 4.21 3.94
CA PHE A 11 -21.05 3.70 2.85
C PHE A 11 -20.14 2.93 1.88
N ILE A 12 -20.43 1.65 1.66
CA ILE A 12 -19.78 0.81 0.63
C ILE A 12 -20.70 0.82 -0.58
N ARG A 13 -20.29 1.47 -1.66
CA ARG A 13 -21.04 1.52 -2.92
C ARG A 13 -20.42 0.56 -3.93
N ASN A 14 -21.24 -0.29 -4.54
CA ASN A 14 -20.81 -1.33 -5.46
C ASN A 14 -20.86 -0.79 -6.89
N VAL A 15 -19.82 -1.03 -7.68
CA VAL A 15 -19.63 -0.44 -9.04
C VAL A 15 -20.54 -1.08 -10.11
N LYS A 16 -21.47 -1.97 -9.73
CA LYS A 16 -22.32 -2.71 -10.69
C LYS A 16 -23.60 -1.99 -11.14
N ASP A 17 -23.97 -0.87 -10.52
CA ASP A 17 -25.40 -0.52 -10.43
C ASP A 17 -25.96 0.42 -11.51
N ASP A 18 -25.20 0.81 -12.54
CA ASP A 18 -25.73 1.71 -13.59
C ASP A 18 -26.28 0.99 -14.83
N ILE A 19 -27.03 -0.11 -14.64
CA ILE A 19 -28.06 -0.56 -15.61
C ILE A 19 -29.25 -1.20 -14.85
N ILE A 20 -30.41 -0.54 -14.94
CA ILE A 20 -31.79 -0.95 -14.60
C ILE A 20 -32.32 -0.60 -13.20
N GLN A 21 -33.34 0.27 -13.21
CA GLN A 21 -34.23 0.57 -12.09
C GLN A 21 -34.91 -0.67 -11.52
N GLY A 22 -34.82 -0.81 -10.19
CA GLY A 22 -35.72 -1.57 -9.35
C GLY A 22 -35.18 -2.92 -8.89
N LYS A 23 -34.76 -3.00 -7.61
CA LYS A 23 -34.99 -4.12 -6.66
C LYS A 23 -33.98 -4.11 -5.49
N GLU A 24 -34.30 -3.39 -4.42
CA GLU A 24 -33.55 -3.38 -3.16
C GLU A 24 -33.45 -4.76 -2.45
N GLU A 25 -34.27 -5.76 -2.84
CA GLU A 25 -34.20 -7.11 -2.27
C GLU A 25 -33.34 -8.10 -3.08
N LEU A 26 -33.16 -7.90 -4.39
CA LEU A 26 -32.28 -8.75 -5.21
C LEU A 26 -30.79 -8.40 -5.01
N GLU A 27 -30.48 -7.13 -4.71
CA GLU A 27 -29.12 -6.62 -4.45
C GLU A 27 -28.45 -7.30 -3.25
N LYS A 28 -29.18 -7.46 -2.12
CA LYS A 28 -28.66 -8.15 -0.92
C LYS A 28 -28.33 -9.62 -1.18
N ALA A 29 -29.10 -10.28 -2.05
CA ALA A 29 -28.88 -11.67 -2.43
C ALA A 29 -27.65 -11.82 -3.37
N ASN A 30 -27.45 -10.85 -4.27
CA ASN A 30 -26.34 -10.87 -5.24
C ASN A 30 -24.99 -10.56 -4.58
N ILE A 31 -24.94 -9.59 -3.67
CA ILE A 31 -23.75 -9.30 -2.84
C ILE A 31 -23.37 -10.51 -2.00
N GLY A 32 -24.35 -11.18 -1.38
CA GLY A 32 -24.14 -12.39 -0.60
C GLY A 32 -23.61 -13.57 -1.42
N LYS A 33 -23.92 -13.63 -2.72
CA LYS A 33 -23.45 -14.68 -3.64
C LYS A 33 -22.01 -14.42 -4.11
N ILE A 34 -21.71 -13.20 -4.56
CA ILE A 34 -20.35 -12.76 -4.92
C ILE A 34 -19.40 -12.94 -3.73
N TYR A 35 -19.87 -12.59 -2.53
CA TYR A 35 -19.17 -12.79 -1.28
C TYR A 35 -18.88 -14.28 -0.97
N LYS A 36 -19.87 -15.16 -1.13
CA LYS A 36 -19.69 -16.61 -0.93
C LYS A 36 -18.77 -17.25 -1.96
N GLU A 37 -18.70 -16.68 -3.16
CA GLU A 37 -17.79 -17.12 -4.22
C GLU A 37 -16.35 -16.66 -3.94
N SER A 38 -16.13 -15.44 -3.41
CA SER A 38 -14.77 -14.97 -3.04
C SER A 38 -14.15 -15.79 -1.90
N LEU A 39 -14.96 -16.20 -0.90
CA LEU A 39 -14.53 -17.07 0.20
C LEU A 39 -14.05 -18.46 -0.24
N LYS A 40 -14.50 -18.94 -1.41
CA LYS A 40 -14.17 -20.28 -1.91
C LYS A 40 -12.85 -20.33 -2.68
N VAL A 41 -12.36 -19.17 -3.13
CA VAL A 41 -11.14 -19.05 -3.96
C VAL A 41 -9.93 -18.66 -3.12
N ASP A 42 -10.14 -18.13 -1.91
CA ASP A 42 -9.08 -17.68 -1.02
C ASP A 42 -8.05 -18.77 -0.68
N SER A 43 -6.86 -18.66 -1.26
CA SER A 43 -5.64 -19.24 -0.71
C SER A 43 -5.17 -18.42 0.50
N VAL A 44 -5.99 -18.41 1.55
CA VAL A 44 -5.77 -17.81 2.88
C VAL A 44 -5.29 -16.35 2.82
N PRO A 45 -6.20 -15.35 2.90
CA PRO A 45 -5.82 -13.94 2.99
C PRO A 45 -4.90 -13.70 4.21
N PRO A 46 -3.98 -12.72 4.15
CA PRO A 46 -3.04 -12.43 5.23
C PRO A 46 -3.74 -12.00 6.54
N VAL A 47 -4.99 -11.54 6.45
CA VAL A 47 -5.84 -11.24 7.60
C VAL A 47 -7.17 -11.94 7.38
N GLN A 48 -7.80 -12.46 8.45
CA GLN A 48 -9.17 -12.98 8.38
C GLN A 48 -10.05 -11.94 7.68
N SER A 49 -10.71 -12.34 6.59
CA SER A 49 -11.60 -11.46 5.85
C SER A 49 -12.58 -10.79 6.81
N LEU A 50 -12.78 -9.47 6.69
CA LEU A 50 -13.74 -8.65 7.46
C LEU A 50 -15.15 -9.24 7.52
N THR A 51 -15.44 -10.14 6.61
CA THR A 51 -16.70 -10.82 6.43
C THR A 51 -16.86 -12.08 7.30
N GLN A 52 -15.76 -12.63 7.85
CA GLN A 52 -15.81 -13.63 8.93
C GLN A 52 -16.24 -12.99 10.26
N LEU A 53 -16.17 -11.66 10.37
CA LEU A 53 -16.52 -10.89 11.57
C LEU A 53 -18.02 -10.51 11.65
N GLY A 54 -18.84 -10.97 10.70
CA GLY A 54 -20.30 -10.75 10.64
C GLY A 54 -20.71 -9.40 10.02
N LYS A 55 -22.03 -9.21 9.78
CA LYS A 55 -22.58 -7.97 9.17
C LYS A 55 -22.48 -6.73 10.08
N LYS A 56 -22.30 -6.93 11.38
CA LYS A 56 -22.05 -5.88 12.38
C LYS A 56 -20.81 -6.27 13.17
N VAL A 57 -19.69 -5.68 12.82
CA VAL A 57 -18.45 -5.85 13.58
C VAL A 57 -18.52 -4.90 14.78
N LYS A 58 -18.72 -5.47 15.97
CA LYS A 58 -18.55 -4.70 17.22
C LYS A 58 -17.05 -4.52 17.45
N TYR A 59 -16.51 -3.43 16.94
CA TYR A 59 -15.18 -2.99 17.36
C TYR A 59 -15.32 -2.34 18.74
N ARG A 60 -14.54 -2.83 19.69
CA ARG A 60 -14.28 -2.09 20.91
C ARG A 60 -12.95 -1.39 20.68
N LEU A 61 -12.92 -0.06 20.75
CA LEU A 61 -11.67 0.67 20.87
C LEU A 61 -10.95 0.09 22.10
N VAL A 62 -9.95 -0.77 21.87
CA VAL A 62 -9.25 -1.48 22.94
C VAL A 62 -8.38 -0.47 23.70
N ARG A 63 -7.74 0.43 22.96
CA ARG A 63 -6.87 1.46 23.52
C ARG A 63 -6.72 2.59 22.50
N CYS A 64 -6.91 3.82 22.95
CA CYS A 64 -6.38 4.98 22.26
C CYS A 64 -5.07 5.34 22.97
N ILE A 65 -3.95 5.20 22.27
CA ILE A 65 -2.67 5.68 22.79
C ILE A 65 -2.49 7.07 22.22
N LEU A 66 -2.78 8.09 23.04
CA LEU A 66 -2.21 9.40 22.78
C LEU A 66 -0.73 9.31 23.12
N CYS A 67 0.11 9.19 22.08
CA CYS A 67 1.52 9.52 22.24
C CYS A 67 1.56 11.03 22.53
N TYR A 68 1.69 11.41 23.80
CA TYR A 68 2.01 12.77 24.17
C TYR A 68 3.46 13.01 23.82
N THR A 69 3.60 13.74 22.74
CA THR A 69 4.83 14.17 22.15
C THR A 69 5.32 15.39 22.93
N GLY A 70 5.91 15.14 24.10
CA GLY A 70 6.33 16.21 25.02
C GLY A 70 7.16 17.28 24.32
N GLN A 71 6.70 18.54 24.42
CA GLN A 71 7.42 19.83 24.33
C GLN A 71 8.61 20.01 23.36
N LEU A 72 8.76 19.20 22.32
CA LEU A 72 9.73 19.41 21.25
C LEU A 72 8.98 19.95 20.03
N SER A 73 9.36 21.13 19.58
CA SER A 73 8.81 21.82 18.39
C SER A 73 8.98 21.05 17.07
N CYS A 74 9.52 19.83 17.10
CA CYS A 74 9.83 19.00 15.93
C CYS A 74 8.78 17.93 15.60
N TYR A 75 7.61 17.93 16.26
CA TYR A 75 6.47 17.10 15.83
C TYR A 75 5.81 17.71 14.59
N ASN A 76 6.52 17.55 13.47
CA ASN A 76 5.99 17.68 12.13
C ASN A 76 5.00 16.52 11.88
N SER A 77 3.92 16.80 11.17
CA SER A 77 2.81 15.89 10.87
C SER A 77 3.24 14.43 10.62
N LEU A 78 2.61 13.48 11.33
CA LEU A 78 2.73 12.05 11.05
C LEU A 78 1.99 11.74 9.73
N TRP A 79 2.62 10.96 8.86
CA TRP A 79 2.10 10.72 7.50
C TRP A 79 1.75 9.27 7.23
N SER A 80 2.54 8.32 7.73
CA SER A 80 2.33 6.90 7.41
C SER A 80 2.76 6.01 8.56
N CYS A 81 2.05 4.89 8.73
CA CYS A 81 2.41 3.85 9.67
C CYS A 81 2.16 2.47 9.10
N ALA A 82 2.92 1.49 9.58
CA ALA A 82 2.72 0.08 9.25
C ALA A 82 3.24 -0.80 10.39
N PHE A 83 2.51 -1.87 10.70
CA PHE A 83 2.93 -2.84 11.70
C PHE A 83 4.04 -3.74 11.18
N GLU A 84 4.99 -4.04 12.07
CA GLU A 84 6.07 -4.97 11.80
C GLU A 84 5.48 -6.39 11.58
N PRO A 85 5.87 -7.10 10.51
CA PRO A 85 5.45 -8.48 10.29
C PRO A 85 6.06 -9.43 11.33
N ASP A 86 5.33 -10.49 11.67
CA ASP A 86 5.89 -11.55 12.50
C ASP A 86 7.00 -12.27 11.74
N ILE A 87 8.13 -12.48 12.43
CA ILE A 87 9.35 -13.02 11.81
C ILE A 87 9.21 -14.48 11.35
N ASN A 88 8.33 -15.24 11.99
CA ASN A 88 8.07 -16.65 11.70
C ASN A 88 6.89 -16.83 10.75
N ASP A 89 5.89 -15.96 10.85
CA ASP A 89 4.72 -15.94 9.97
C ASP A 89 4.45 -14.52 9.44
N PRO A 90 5.13 -14.10 8.36
CA PRO A 90 5.05 -12.72 7.84
C PRO A 90 3.65 -12.29 7.36
N LYS A 91 2.67 -13.20 7.32
CA LYS A 91 1.26 -12.86 7.10
C LYS A 91 0.63 -12.18 8.32
N LYS A 92 1.16 -12.43 9.52
CA LYS A 92 0.74 -11.80 10.77
C LYS A 92 1.60 -10.60 11.09
N THR A 93 1.11 -9.76 11.99
CA THR A 93 1.82 -8.60 12.50
C THR A 93 2.13 -8.75 13.98
N THR A 94 3.23 -8.15 14.42
CA THR A 94 3.54 -7.97 15.84
C THR A 94 2.77 -6.76 16.40
N TYR A 95 3.03 -6.42 17.66
CA TYR A 95 2.52 -5.20 18.29
C TYR A 95 3.41 -3.97 18.05
N ILE A 96 4.48 -4.10 17.27
CA ILE A 96 5.40 -3.00 16.95
C ILE A 96 4.93 -2.34 15.66
N SER A 97 4.86 -1.00 15.65
CA SER A 97 4.53 -0.22 14.46
C SER A 97 5.66 0.74 14.11
N ALA A 98 6.02 0.81 12.84
CA ALA A 98 6.82 1.91 12.32
C ALA A 98 5.89 3.07 11.98
N VAL A 99 6.30 4.27 12.35
CA VAL A 99 5.59 5.52 12.03
C VAL A 99 6.60 6.50 11.48
N CYS A 100 6.26 7.18 10.38
CA CYS A 100 7.07 8.27 9.83
C CYS A 100 6.27 9.57 9.71
N GLY A 101 6.98 10.69 9.82
CA GLY A 101 6.42 12.02 9.66
C GLY A 101 7.48 13.09 9.78
N GLY A 102 7.46 14.09 8.90
CA GLY A 102 8.49 15.11 8.83
C GLY A 102 9.89 14.49 8.79
N GLU A 103 10.76 14.93 9.69
CA GLU A 103 12.17 14.52 9.72
C GLU A 103 12.42 13.23 10.52
N SER A 104 11.38 12.54 10.98
CA SER A 104 11.50 11.48 11.98
C SER A 104 10.88 10.14 11.57
N VAL A 105 11.51 9.06 12.05
CA VAL A 105 11.00 7.68 11.97
C VAL A 105 11.02 7.06 13.37
N TYR A 106 9.90 6.50 13.78
CA TYR A 106 9.68 5.92 15.09
C TYR A 106 9.39 4.42 14.97
N LEU A 107 9.88 3.63 15.93
CA LEU A 107 9.32 2.31 16.23
C LEU A 107 8.59 2.40 17.56
N ILE A 108 7.31 2.07 17.56
CA ILE A 108 6.42 2.20 18.72
C ILE A 108 5.91 0.83 19.12
N ASN A 109 6.00 0.52 20.41
CA ASN A 109 5.29 -0.61 20.99
C ASN A 109 3.83 -0.20 21.24
N CYS A 110 2.91 -0.72 20.44
CA CYS A 110 1.49 -0.36 20.52
C CYS A 110 0.74 -1.03 21.69
N LEU A 111 1.35 -1.93 22.46
CA LEU A 111 0.73 -2.45 23.69
C LEU A 111 0.76 -1.41 24.81
N ASN A 112 1.90 -0.72 24.97
CA ASN A 112 2.13 0.21 26.08
C ASN A 112 2.35 1.67 25.64
N GLY A 113 2.45 1.93 24.34
CA GLY A 113 2.64 3.27 23.77
C GLY A 113 4.08 3.79 23.84
N MET A 114 5.05 2.93 24.17
CA MET A 114 6.44 3.36 24.29
C MET A 114 7.11 3.47 22.93
N ILE A 115 7.86 4.56 22.73
CA ILE A 115 8.80 4.69 21.62
C ILE A 115 10.01 3.80 21.92
N LEU A 116 10.18 2.74 21.13
CA LEU A 116 11.31 1.81 21.24
C LEU A 116 12.57 2.38 20.59
N LYS A 117 12.42 3.03 19.44
CA LYS A 117 13.51 3.62 18.64
C LYS A 117 13.05 4.88 17.93
N LEU A 118 13.99 5.80 17.72
CA LEU A 118 13.82 7.04 16.97
C LEU A 118 15.05 7.27 16.08
N LYS A 119 14.81 7.67 14.83
CA LYS A 119 15.82 8.23 13.93
C LYS A 119 15.34 9.53 13.35
N TYR A 120 16.26 10.48 13.22
CA TYR A 120 16.02 11.82 12.70
C TYR A 120 16.91 12.07 11.48
N TYR A 121 16.33 12.68 10.44
CA TYR A 121 16.97 13.03 9.19
C TYR A 121 16.63 14.47 8.83
N ARG A 122 17.61 15.37 8.97
CA ARG A 122 17.43 16.79 8.69
C ARG A 122 17.03 17.03 7.23
N ALA A 123 16.14 17.99 7.01
CA ALA A 123 15.55 18.39 5.73
C ALA A 123 14.69 17.33 5.03
N GLU A 124 14.39 16.22 5.71
CA GLU A 124 13.48 15.19 5.22
C GLU A 124 12.02 15.52 5.56
N ASP A 125 11.10 14.98 4.77
CA ASP A 125 9.68 14.92 5.11
C ASP A 125 9.15 13.56 4.66
N PHE A 126 9.25 12.57 5.55
CA PHE A 126 8.89 11.19 5.27
C PHE A 126 7.38 11.05 5.05
N ARG A 127 6.99 10.47 3.91
CA ARG A 127 5.60 10.30 3.51
C ARG A 127 5.14 8.85 3.49
N ALA A 128 6.08 7.90 3.41
CA ALA A 128 5.75 6.49 3.22
C ALA A 128 6.63 5.57 4.06
N VAL A 129 6.03 4.51 4.58
CA VAL A 129 6.72 3.36 5.18
C VAL A 129 6.21 2.06 4.57
N ALA A 130 7.08 1.05 4.47
CA ALA A 130 6.69 -0.30 4.10
C ALA A 130 7.60 -1.35 4.78
N TRP A 131 7.02 -2.47 5.18
CA TRP A 131 7.73 -3.59 5.78
C TRP A 131 7.86 -4.77 4.81
N THR A 132 8.93 -5.54 4.97
CA THR A 132 9.08 -6.86 4.36
C THR A 132 9.88 -7.78 5.27
N THR A 133 9.71 -9.08 5.09
CA THR A 133 10.52 -10.11 5.76
C THR A 133 11.27 -10.91 4.71
N VAL A 134 12.60 -10.87 4.76
CA VAL A 134 13.47 -11.61 3.83
C VAL A 134 14.16 -12.78 4.52
N LYS A 135 14.41 -13.85 3.78
CA LYS A 135 15.25 -14.96 4.23
C LYS A 135 16.70 -14.70 3.82
N LEU A 136 17.59 -14.60 4.79
CA LEU A 136 19.02 -14.45 4.57
C LEU A 136 19.64 -15.75 4.04
N ALA A 137 20.83 -15.64 3.43
CA ALA A 137 21.59 -16.81 2.98
C ALA A 137 21.96 -17.78 4.13
N SER A 138 22.06 -17.26 5.36
CA SER A 138 22.24 -18.07 6.59
C SER A 138 20.99 -18.89 6.97
N GLY A 139 19.87 -18.70 6.28
CA GLY A 139 18.57 -19.30 6.59
C GLY A 139 17.74 -18.51 7.60
N GLN A 140 18.32 -17.50 8.27
CA GLN A 140 17.62 -16.65 9.22
C GLN A 140 16.64 -15.71 8.52
N MET A 141 15.48 -15.50 9.12
CA MET A 141 14.51 -14.50 8.67
C MET A 141 14.90 -13.12 9.23
N LEU A 142 14.66 -12.06 8.45
CA LEU A 142 14.96 -10.69 8.81
C LEU A 142 13.87 -9.73 8.35
N ASN A 143 13.36 -8.92 9.28
CA ASN A 143 12.48 -7.80 8.97
C ASN A 143 13.27 -6.59 8.50
N LEU A 144 12.84 -6.02 7.38
CA LEU A 144 13.38 -4.81 6.78
C LEU A 144 12.29 -3.75 6.67
N LEU A 145 12.67 -2.51 6.97
CA LEU A 145 11.80 -1.35 6.84
C LEU A 145 12.30 -0.45 5.72
N ALA A 146 11.42 -0.09 4.80
CA ALA A 146 11.64 0.96 3.82
C ALA A 146 10.89 2.22 4.24
N VAL A 147 11.55 3.38 4.18
CA VAL A 147 10.93 4.69 4.39
C VAL A 147 11.41 5.68 3.34
N ALA A 148 10.52 6.59 2.92
CA ALA A 148 10.83 7.55 1.87
C ALA A 148 9.97 8.82 1.98
N GLY A 149 10.37 9.87 1.26
CA GLY A 149 9.71 11.17 1.31
C GLY A 149 10.34 12.22 0.40
N LYS A 150 10.40 13.45 0.91
CA LYS A 150 10.84 14.67 0.21
C LYS A 150 12.23 14.58 -0.43
N LEU A 151 13.20 13.91 0.20
CA LEU A 151 14.55 13.82 -0.34
C LEU A 151 14.71 12.79 -1.46
N LYS A 152 13.60 12.22 -1.98
CA LYS A 152 13.59 11.37 -3.19
C LYS A 152 14.40 10.07 -3.05
N ARG A 153 14.72 9.71 -1.81
CA ARG A 153 15.56 8.58 -1.43
C ARG A 153 14.74 7.59 -0.64
N ILE A 154 14.93 6.30 -0.94
CA ILE A 154 14.34 5.23 -0.13
C ILE A 154 15.42 4.73 0.79
N ARG A 155 15.17 4.83 2.09
CA ARG A 155 16.09 4.35 3.13
C ARG A 155 15.63 2.99 3.60
N LEU A 156 16.53 2.01 3.55
CA LEU A 156 16.25 0.67 4.05
C LEU A 156 16.93 0.47 5.41
N PHE A 157 16.17 -0.07 6.36
CA PHE A 157 16.58 -0.27 7.74
C PHE A 157 16.48 -1.74 8.14
N HIS A 158 17.43 -2.18 8.97
CA HIS A 158 17.26 -3.37 9.78
C HIS A 158 16.34 -3.03 10.96
N SER A 159 15.21 -3.74 11.12
CA SER A 159 14.14 -3.38 12.06
C SER A 159 14.62 -3.26 13.51
N HIS A 160 15.24 -4.34 14.01
CA HIS A 160 15.58 -4.50 15.43
C HIS A 160 16.43 -3.36 16.02
N TYR A 161 17.32 -2.80 15.20
CA TYR A 161 18.23 -1.73 15.63
C TYR A 161 17.89 -0.37 15.02
N LEU A 162 16.90 -0.30 14.13
CA LEU A 162 16.61 0.86 13.27
C LEU A 162 17.90 1.44 12.65
N ILE A 163 18.77 0.56 12.14
CA ILE A 163 20.03 0.93 11.47
C ILE A 163 19.77 1.00 9.98
N ASN A 164 20.00 2.16 9.39
CA ASN A 164 20.00 2.32 7.94
C ASN A 164 21.22 1.60 7.35
N TYR A 165 20.99 0.61 6.50
CA TYR A 165 22.07 -0.17 5.90
C TYR A 165 22.30 0.17 4.42
N THR A 166 21.29 0.70 3.73
CA THR A 166 21.43 1.18 2.36
C THR A 166 20.40 2.24 2.00
N VAL A 167 20.62 2.91 0.87
CA VAL A 167 19.74 3.94 0.31
C VAL A 167 19.58 3.68 -1.19
N LEU A 168 18.34 3.57 -1.65
CA LEU A 168 17.99 3.51 -3.07
C LEU A 168 17.92 4.94 -3.60
N ASN A 169 18.66 5.21 -4.67
CA ASN A 169 18.65 6.48 -5.38
C ASN A 169 18.16 6.24 -6.82
N GLY A 170 17.41 7.18 -7.36
CA GLY A 170 16.99 7.15 -8.77
C GLY A 170 15.68 7.88 -9.04
N HIS A 171 14.84 8.07 -8.03
CA HIS A 171 13.66 8.94 -8.15
C HIS A 171 14.06 10.39 -8.39
N GLU A 172 13.41 11.02 -9.36
CA GLU A 172 13.62 12.43 -9.70
C GLU A 172 12.70 13.35 -8.88
N ASN A 173 11.71 12.79 -8.20
CA ASN A 173 10.70 13.51 -7.43
C ASN A 173 10.50 12.95 -6.03
N GLU A 174 9.76 13.70 -5.21
CA GLU A 174 9.43 13.29 -3.85
C GLU A 174 8.61 12.00 -3.88
N ILE A 175 8.96 11.06 -3.02
CA ILE A 175 8.31 9.75 -2.95
C ILE A 175 7.10 9.87 -2.03
N SER A 176 5.94 9.43 -2.50
CA SER A 176 4.65 9.56 -1.82
C SER A 176 4.14 8.25 -1.24
N CYS A 177 4.47 7.10 -1.84
CA CYS A 177 4.02 5.80 -1.38
C CYS A 177 5.04 4.69 -1.65
N LEU A 178 4.98 3.62 -0.84
CA LEU A 178 5.83 2.44 -0.91
C LEU A 178 4.98 1.19 -0.69
N THR A 179 5.26 0.10 -1.41
CA THR A 179 4.68 -1.21 -1.10
C THR A 179 5.61 -2.34 -1.53
N PHE A 180 5.73 -3.39 -0.72
CA PHE A 180 6.50 -4.58 -1.09
C PHE A 180 5.62 -5.61 -1.78
N HIS A 181 6.23 -6.41 -2.66
CA HIS A 181 5.55 -7.56 -3.25
C HIS A 181 5.31 -8.65 -2.17
N PRO A 182 4.07 -9.12 -1.96
CA PRO A 182 3.74 -9.99 -0.83
C PRO A 182 4.33 -11.40 -0.93
N SER A 183 4.64 -11.89 -2.13
CA SER A 183 5.29 -13.20 -2.34
C SER A 183 6.74 -13.13 -2.83
N ARG A 184 7.27 -11.92 -3.08
CA ARG A 184 8.64 -11.69 -3.56
C ARG A 184 9.28 -10.61 -2.69
N PRO A 185 9.73 -10.95 -1.48
CA PRO A 185 9.96 -9.99 -0.41
C PRO A 185 11.12 -9.00 -0.66
N THR A 186 11.94 -9.21 -1.70
CA THR A 186 12.97 -8.25 -2.13
C THR A 186 12.45 -7.24 -3.18
N VAL A 187 11.25 -7.42 -3.71
CA VAL A 187 10.68 -6.52 -4.72
C VAL A 187 9.92 -5.40 -4.03
N LEU A 188 10.37 -4.16 -4.24
CA LEU A 188 9.77 -2.95 -3.71
C LEU A 188 9.21 -2.09 -4.84
N PHE A 189 8.01 -1.57 -4.66
CA PHE A 189 7.39 -0.56 -5.52
C PHE A 189 7.40 0.79 -4.81
N SER A 190 7.69 1.86 -5.54
CA SER A 190 7.64 3.21 -5.02
C SER A 190 7.05 4.20 -6.02
N GLY A 191 6.07 4.97 -5.57
CA GLY A 191 5.39 6.00 -6.36
C GLY A 191 5.82 7.40 -5.96
N ASP A 192 5.89 8.31 -6.92
CA ASP A 192 6.32 9.70 -6.70
C ASP A 192 5.20 10.73 -6.93
N ARG A 193 5.53 12.01 -6.66
CA ARG A 193 4.62 13.15 -6.84
C ARG A 193 4.34 13.54 -8.30
N GLN A 194 4.99 12.92 -9.27
CA GLN A 194 4.86 13.25 -10.70
C GLN A 194 4.49 12.02 -11.52
N ALA A 195 3.55 11.22 -11.02
CA ALA A 195 2.97 10.06 -11.70
C ALA A 195 3.94 8.92 -12.03
N ASN A 196 5.18 8.90 -11.50
CA ASN A 196 6.12 7.81 -11.77
C ASN A 196 6.11 6.74 -10.69
N ILE A 197 6.34 5.50 -11.11
CA ILE A 197 6.45 4.33 -10.26
C ILE A 197 7.72 3.58 -10.62
N TYR A 198 8.53 3.28 -9.61
CA TYR A 198 9.80 2.58 -9.78
C TYR A 198 9.70 1.23 -9.09
N VAL A 199 10.20 0.20 -9.76
CA VAL A 199 10.24 -1.17 -9.24
C VAL A 199 11.69 -1.53 -8.95
N TRP A 200 11.96 -1.94 -7.72
CA TRP A 200 13.31 -2.21 -7.22
C TRP A 200 13.45 -3.65 -6.79
N ASP A 201 14.61 -4.24 -7.00
CA ASP A 201 15.09 -5.38 -6.22
C ASP A 201 16.05 -4.84 -5.16
N ILE A 202 15.66 -4.93 -3.90
CA ILE A 202 16.52 -4.54 -2.77
C ILE A 202 17.61 -5.58 -2.48
N ASN A 203 17.53 -6.75 -3.12
CA ASN A 203 18.33 -7.93 -2.88
C ASN A 203 18.24 -8.43 -1.42
N VAL A 204 18.82 -9.58 -1.14
CA VAL A 204 18.98 -10.08 0.22
C VAL A 204 20.22 -9.40 0.83
N PRO A 205 20.10 -8.69 1.96
CA PRO A 205 21.24 -8.07 2.60
C PRO A 205 22.32 -9.10 2.93
N THR A 206 23.56 -8.84 2.54
CA THR A 206 24.73 -9.68 2.89
C THR A 206 25.71 -8.88 3.73
N ARG A 207 26.59 -9.57 4.49
CA ARG A 207 27.58 -8.92 5.37
C ARG A 207 28.57 -8.03 4.62
N SER A 208 28.82 -8.30 3.34
CA SER A 208 29.95 -7.70 2.60
C SER A 208 29.51 -6.71 1.52
N LYS A 209 28.30 -6.83 0.97
CA LYS A 209 27.79 -5.92 -0.07
C LYS A 209 26.28 -5.73 0.05
N TYR A 210 25.84 -4.48 -0.02
CA TYR A 210 24.46 -4.11 -0.25
C TYR A 210 24.33 -3.66 -1.71
N CYS A 211 23.70 -4.47 -2.53
CA CYS A 211 23.44 -4.14 -3.93
C CYS A 211 21.93 -4.14 -4.15
N HIS A 212 21.46 -3.20 -4.96
CA HIS A 212 20.06 -3.06 -5.31
C HIS A 212 19.98 -2.73 -6.80
N TYR A 213 18.86 -3.08 -7.42
CA TYR A 213 18.67 -2.90 -8.86
C TYR A 213 17.33 -2.22 -9.14
N LEU A 214 17.35 -1.26 -10.07
CA LEU A 214 16.12 -0.76 -10.66
C LEU A 214 15.67 -1.76 -11.73
N LEU A 215 14.49 -2.35 -11.51
CA LEU A 215 13.91 -3.39 -12.36
C LEU A 215 12.96 -2.84 -13.41
N MET A 216 12.21 -1.76 -13.11
CA MET A 216 11.25 -1.16 -14.05
C MET A 216 11.02 0.32 -13.70
N ARG A 217 10.61 1.09 -14.70
CA ARG A 217 10.04 2.45 -14.57
C ARG A 217 8.69 2.46 -15.25
N LEU A 218 7.65 2.82 -14.51
CA LEU A 218 6.28 2.97 -14.99
C LEU A 218 5.87 4.43 -14.80
N THR A 219 4.94 4.89 -15.61
CA THR A 219 4.37 6.23 -15.49
C THR A 219 2.87 6.10 -15.68
N CYS A 220 2.09 6.61 -14.72
CA CYS A 220 0.64 6.71 -14.87
C CYS A 220 0.34 7.66 -16.05
N PRO A 221 -0.64 7.35 -16.91
CA PRO A 221 -1.03 8.20 -18.04
C PRO A 221 -1.84 9.42 -17.55
N ARG A 222 -1.21 10.24 -16.71
CA ARG A 222 -1.71 11.50 -16.18
C ARG A 222 -0.60 12.56 -16.23
N PRO A 223 -0.96 13.85 -16.29
CA PRO A 223 0.02 14.93 -16.22
C PRO A 223 0.97 14.78 -15.03
N SER A 224 2.23 15.21 -15.21
CA SER A 224 3.33 15.06 -14.25
C SER A 224 3.22 15.94 -12.99
N PHE A 225 2.00 16.28 -12.57
CA PHE A 225 1.68 16.95 -11.31
C PHE A 225 0.71 16.13 -10.45
N TYR A 226 0.16 15.03 -10.97
CA TYR A 226 -0.65 14.11 -10.20
C TYR A 226 0.25 13.12 -9.43
N PRO A 227 0.17 13.09 -8.09
CA PRO A 227 0.95 12.15 -7.31
C PRO A 227 0.39 10.73 -7.43
N VAL A 228 1.27 9.74 -7.32
CA VAL A 228 0.86 8.36 -7.04
C VAL A 228 0.64 8.23 -5.53
N LEU A 229 -0.60 7.99 -5.09
CA LEU A 229 -0.95 8.04 -3.66
C LEU A 229 -1.12 6.66 -3.03
N GLY A 230 -1.59 5.69 -3.80
CA GLY A 230 -1.76 4.30 -3.36
C GLY A 230 -1.10 3.33 -4.32
N LEU A 231 -0.46 2.29 -3.78
CA LEU A 231 0.10 1.18 -4.54
C LEU A 231 -0.34 -0.15 -3.92
N VAL A 232 -0.88 -1.03 -4.73
CA VAL A 232 -1.39 -2.33 -4.30
C VAL A 232 -0.95 -3.42 -5.28
N VAL A 233 -0.33 -4.46 -4.75
CA VAL A 233 0.03 -5.65 -5.54
C VAL A 233 -1.07 -6.71 -5.42
N MET A 234 -1.50 -7.22 -6.56
CA MET A 234 -2.45 -8.31 -6.76
C MET A 234 -1.72 -9.54 -7.34
N PRO A 235 -1.18 -10.43 -6.48
CA PRO A 235 -0.26 -11.50 -6.89
C PRO A 235 -0.91 -12.60 -7.72
N ASN A 236 -2.21 -12.85 -7.50
CA ASN A 236 -2.98 -13.80 -8.29
C ASN A 236 -3.13 -13.37 -9.76
N TYR A 237 -3.00 -12.07 -10.04
CA TYR A 237 -3.04 -11.51 -11.40
C TYR A 237 -1.67 -11.00 -11.89
N ASP A 238 -0.59 -11.22 -11.12
CA ASP A 238 0.72 -10.59 -11.36
C ASP A 238 0.58 -9.09 -11.69
N THR A 239 -0.27 -8.36 -10.97
CA THR A 239 -0.68 -7.00 -11.33
C THR A 239 -0.39 -6.01 -10.21
N LEU A 240 0.13 -4.82 -10.55
CA LEU A 240 0.20 -3.67 -9.65
C LEU A 240 -0.89 -2.69 -10.01
N LEU A 241 -1.64 -2.28 -9.00
CA LEU A 241 -2.56 -1.16 -9.07
C LEU A 241 -1.92 0.08 -8.47
N ALA A 242 -2.16 1.23 -9.09
CA ALA A 242 -1.77 2.53 -8.57
C ALA A 242 -2.93 3.52 -8.67
N SER A 243 -3.20 4.27 -7.60
CA SER A 243 -4.09 5.43 -7.67
C SER A 243 -3.28 6.68 -8.00
N CYS A 244 -3.71 7.41 -9.02
CA CYS A 244 -3.04 8.64 -9.46
C CYS A 244 -4.07 9.62 -10.03
N GLY A 245 -4.31 10.70 -9.28
CA GLY A 245 -5.38 11.66 -9.60
C GLY A 245 -6.75 11.00 -9.57
N ASP A 246 -7.42 11.02 -10.72
CA ASP A 246 -8.77 10.51 -10.96
C ASP A 246 -8.82 9.08 -11.51
N GLY A 247 -7.65 8.45 -11.69
CA GLY A 247 -7.55 7.11 -12.27
C GLY A 247 -6.97 6.09 -11.31
N ILE A 248 -7.40 4.84 -11.50
CA ILE A 248 -6.68 3.66 -11.00
C ILE A 248 -6.07 2.97 -12.21
N PHE A 249 -4.75 2.77 -12.17
CA PHE A 249 -4.00 2.17 -13.26
C PHE A 249 -3.47 0.82 -12.85
N ALA A 250 -3.58 -0.16 -13.73
CA ALA A 250 -3.12 -1.52 -13.50
C ALA A 250 -2.06 -1.90 -14.53
N TRP A 251 -0.91 -2.39 -14.06
CA TRP A 251 0.13 -2.96 -14.91
C TRP A 251 0.31 -4.43 -14.62
N THR A 252 0.36 -5.25 -15.66
CA THR A 252 0.84 -6.63 -15.54
C THR A 252 2.36 -6.60 -15.36
N ILE A 253 2.84 -7.07 -14.22
CA ILE A 253 4.24 -7.11 -13.86
C ILE A 253 4.72 -8.56 -13.88
N LYS A 254 5.29 -8.92 -15.01
CA LYS A 254 6.01 -10.17 -15.20
C LYS A 254 7.50 -9.87 -15.33
N ASP A 255 8.32 -10.89 -15.12
CA ASP A 255 9.76 -10.85 -15.36
C ASP A 255 10.49 -9.73 -14.60
N PHE A 256 10.77 -9.95 -13.32
CA PHE A 256 11.61 -9.10 -12.47
C PHE A 256 13.10 -9.18 -12.87
N ARG A 257 13.41 -8.83 -14.12
CA ARG A 257 14.78 -8.72 -14.63
C ARG A 257 15.28 -7.28 -14.47
N ARG A 258 16.59 -7.13 -14.36
CA ARG A 258 17.24 -5.82 -14.32
C ARG A 258 17.01 -5.09 -15.65
N LEU A 259 16.65 -3.80 -15.58
CA LEU A 259 16.59 -2.95 -16.77
C LEU A 259 17.97 -2.83 -17.40
N LEU A 260 18.06 -3.19 -18.68
CA LEU A 260 19.23 -2.92 -19.52
C LEU A 260 18.94 -1.72 -20.43
N GLU A 261 20.02 -1.07 -20.85
CA GLU A 261 19.96 0.09 -21.75
C GLU A 261 19.33 -0.34 -23.09
N GLY A 262 18.15 0.19 -23.41
CA GLY A 262 17.39 -0.16 -24.62
C GLY A 262 16.14 -1.04 -24.43
N ASP A 263 15.80 -1.46 -23.21
CA ASP A 263 14.52 -2.14 -22.95
C ASP A 263 13.33 -1.19 -23.17
N LYS A 264 12.61 -1.38 -24.29
CA LYS A 264 11.53 -0.47 -24.76
C LYS A 264 10.10 -0.99 -24.63
N ARG A 265 9.85 -2.16 -24.02
CA ARG A 265 8.47 -2.65 -23.88
C ARG A 265 7.86 -2.12 -22.59
N PRO A 266 6.97 -1.11 -22.64
CA PRO A 266 6.19 -0.78 -21.45
C PRO A 266 5.30 -1.98 -21.11
N PRO A 267 5.18 -2.36 -19.84
CA PRO A 267 4.24 -3.41 -19.45
C PRO A 267 2.82 -2.99 -19.82
N THR A 268 1.99 -3.98 -20.17
CA THR A 268 0.58 -3.77 -20.52
C THR A 268 -0.12 -3.03 -19.38
N MET A 269 -0.75 -1.91 -19.72
CA MET A 269 -1.44 -1.02 -18.79
C MET A 269 -2.92 -0.95 -19.13
N MET A 270 -3.77 -1.01 -18.11
CA MET A 270 -5.20 -0.69 -18.22
C MET A 270 -5.59 0.37 -17.19
N GLU A 271 -6.57 1.20 -17.54
CA GLU A 271 -7.20 2.14 -16.62
C GLU A 271 -8.52 1.54 -16.13
N ILE A 272 -8.70 1.49 -14.81
CA ILE A 272 -9.92 1.07 -14.15
C ILE A 272 -10.68 2.34 -13.77
N LYS A 273 -11.83 2.54 -14.40
CA LYS A 273 -12.73 3.65 -14.10
C LYS A 273 -13.72 3.24 -13.03
N ILE A 274 -13.76 4.01 -11.95
CA ILE A 274 -14.78 3.87 -10.92
C ILE A 274 -15.89 4.87 -11.27
N PRO A 275 -17.17 4.44 -11.33
CA PRO A 275 -18.31 5.30 -11.64
C PRO A 275 -18.59 6.23 -10.45
N THR A 276 -17.89 7.35 -10.40
CA THR A 276 -18.12 8.44 -9.45
C THR A 276 -19.06 9.47 -10.07
N ASN A 277 -19.87 10.12 -9.24
CA ASN A 277 -20.77 11.20 -9.66
C ASN A 277 -20.02 12.53 -9.84
N HIS A 278 -18.89 12.67 -9.15
CA HIS A 278 -17.97 13.82 -9.23
C HIS A 278 -16.60 13.39 -9.76
N GLY A 279 -15.76 14.37 -10.13
CA GLY A 279 -14.41 14.10 -10.62
C GLY A 279 -13.63 13.29 -9.60
N PRO A 280 -13.18 12.06 -9.91
CA PRO A 280 -12.58 11.26 -8.87
C PRO A 280 -11.25 11.87 -8.42
N TRP A 281 -11.02 11.91 -7.11
CA TRP A 281 -9.65 12.07 -6.59
C TRP A 281 -9.41 10.94 -5.61
N PHE A 282 -8.53 10.01 -5.99
CA PHE A 282 -8.27 8.81 -5.21
C PHE A 282 -6.99 8.93 -4.40
N ASP A 283 -7.11 9.09 -3.08
CA ASP A 283 -5.98 9.25 -2.16
C ASP A 283 -5.63 8.00 -1.35
N GLY A 284 -6.49 6.98 -1.37
CA GLY A 284 -6.30 5.72 -0.66
C GLY A 284 -6.62 4.52 -1.54
N LEU A 285 -5.76 3.50 -1.51
CA LEU A 285 -5.93 2.24 -2.23
C LEU A 285 -5.47 1.08 -1.34
N ALA A 286 -6.30 0.05 -1.18
CA ALA A 286 -5.97 -1.12 -0.36
C ALA A 286 -6.54 -2.41 -0.95
N ARG A 287 -5.81 -3.51 -0.78
CA ARG A 287 -6.28 -4.86 -1.12
C ARG A 287 -7.09 -5.44 0.05
N LEU A 288 -8.28 -5.95 -0.25
CA LEU A 288 -9.14 -6.61 0.74
C LEU A 288 -9.04 -8.15 0.67
N SER A 289 -9.02 -8.70 -0.54
CA SER A 289 -8.93 -10.15 -0.78
C SER A 289 -8.13 -10.44 -2.06
N GLU A 290 -8.19 -11.66 -2.58
CA GLU A 290 -7.61 -11.98 -3.89
C GLU A 290 -8.20 -11.16 -5.04
N ASN A 291 -9.48 -10.79 -4.97
CA ASN A 291 -10.16 -10.09 -6.07
C ASN A 291 -10.63 -8.69 -5.70
N LEU A 292 -10.84 -8.43 -4.42
CA LEU A 292 -11.46 -7.19 -3.97
C LEU A 292 -10.41 -6.13 -3.62
N VAL A 293 -10.63 -4.95 -4.15
CA VAL A 293 -9.81 -3.76 -3.94
C VAL A 293 -10.72 -2.63 -3.46
N VAL A 294 -10.19 -1.85 -2.53
CA VAL A 294 -10.86 -0.71 -1.90
C VAL A 294 -10.15 0.56 -2.34
N VAL A 295 -10.92 1.58 -2.72
CA VAL A 295 -10.40 2.90 -3.07
C VAL A 295 -11.19 3.98 -2.34
N ASN A 296 -10.50 5.01 -1.85
CA ASN A 296 -11.11 6.16 -1.20
C ASN A 296 -11.27 7.31 -2.18
N SER A 297 -12.48 7.86 -2.31
CA SER A 297 -12.78 9.03 -3.15
C SER A 297 -12.89 10.27 -2.27
N VAL A 298 -11.95 11.22 -2.44
CA VAL A 298 -11.87 12.42 -1.60
C VAL A 298 -13.04 13.36 -1.85
N GLU A 299 -13.39 13.60 -3.12
CA GLU A 299 -14.45 14.56 -3.48
C GLU A 299 -15.82 14.11 -3.00
N GLU A 300 -16.07 12.81 -2.96
CA GLU A 300 -17.35 12.25 -2.54
C GLU A 300 -17.38 11.87 -1.05
N GLY A 301 -16.22 11.73 -0.42
CA GLY A 301 -16.11 11.23 0.96
C GLY A 301 -16.58 9.77 1.09
N GLU A 302 -16.56 9.02 0.00
CA GLU A 302 -17.03 7.63 -0.07
C GLU A 302 -15.86 6.65 -0.31
N ILE A 303 -16.04 5.42 0.16
CA ILE A 303 -15.11 4.32 -0.08
C ILE A 303 -15.78 3.33 -1.04
N TYR A 304 -15.15 3.13 -2.19
CA TYR A 304 -15.61 2.19 -3.19
C TYR A 304 -14.90 0.85 -3.04
N VAL A 305 -15.63 -0.22 -3.35
CA VAL A 305 -15.09 -1.57 -3.41
C VAL A 305 -15.39 -2.14 -4.79
N PHE A 306 -14.36 -2.62 -5.47
CA PHE A 306 -14.51 -3.23 -6.79
C PHE A 306 -13.82 -4.59 -6.86
N ASP A 307 -14.34 -5.45 -7.74
CA ASP A 307 -13.84 -6.78 -8.03
C ASP A 307 -12.97 -6.73 -9.29
N LEU A 308 -11.66 -6.91 -9.11
CA LEU A 308 -10.70 -6.90 -10.20
C LEU A 308 -10.85 -8.13 -11.12
N GLY A 309 -11.30 -9.27 -10.60
CA GLY A 309 -11.43 -10.50 -11.39
C GLY A 309 -12.47 -10.38 -12.50
N GLN A 310 -13.53 -9.60 -12.27
CA GLN A 310 -14.55 -9.31 -13.28
C GLN A 310 -14.02 -8.45 -14.43
N ASN A 311 -13.03 -7.60 -14.16
CA ASN A 311 -12.40 -6.80 -15.19
C ASN A 311 -11.56 -7.69 -16.13
N PHE A 312 -10.83 -8.68 -15.60
CA PHE A 312 -10.02 -9.59 -16.42
C PHE A 312 -10.85 -10.62 -17.21
N SER A 313 -11.98 -11.09 -16.69
CA SER A 313 -12.86 -12.01 -17.43
C SER A 313 -13.54 -11.34 -18.62
N ALA A 314 -13.80 -10.03 -18.55
CA ALA A 314 -14.33 -9.25 -19.68
C ALA A 314 -13.36 -9.15 -20.86
N PHE A 315 -12.03 -9.25 -20.62
CA PHE A 315 -11.01 -9.26 -21.68
C PHE A 315 -10.75 -10.66 -22.29
N SER A 316 -11.28 -11.73 -21.70
CA SER A 316 -11.06 -13.10 -22.22
C SER A 316 -11.98 -13.48 -23.39
N PHE A 317 -12.92 -12.59 -23.76
CA PHE A 317 -13.97 -12.83 -24.75
C PHE A 317 -13.86 -11.97 -26.01
N ASN A 318 -12.72 -11.32 -26.27
CA ASN A 318 -12.43 -10.64 -27.54
C ASN A 318 -11.18 -11.20 -28.21
#